data_AF-A0A9K3P224-F1
#
_entry.id   AF-A0A9K3P224-F1
#
_cell.length_a   1.000
_cell.length_b   1.000
_cell.length_c   1.000
_cell.angle_alpha   90.00
_cell.angle_beta   90.00
_cell.angle_gamma   90.00
#
_symmetry.space_group_name_H-M   'P 1'
#
loop_
_entity.id
_entity.type
_entity.pdbx_description
1 polymer ?
#
loop_
_entity_poly.entity_id
_entity_poly.type
_entity_poly.pdbx_seq_one_letter_code
_entity_poly.pdbx_strand_id
1 'polypeptide(L)'
;MITTIDDVFDVYGTLEELEQFTNIVNSWDLNAVKELPDYMKTCFFALYNAVNEMTYNILTRDGVFVLPYLKKAVIFQSYNHFRCKSVEKP
;
A
#
# COMPACT_ATOMS: atom_id res chain seq x y z
N MET A 1 -10.49 2.71 0.61
CA MET A 1 -9.35 1.88 1.06
C MET A 1 -8.03 2.58 0.79
N ILE A 2 -7.60 2.75 -0.46
CA ILE A 2 -6.34 3.47 -0.75
C ILE A 2 -6.42 4.92 -0.25
N THR A 3 -7.51 5.64 -0.53
CA THR A 3 -7.73 7.02 -0.06
C THR A 3 -7.77 7.14 1.46
N THR A 4 -8.40 6.18 2.13
CA THR A 4 -8.52 6.15 3.60
C THR A 4 -7.17 5.89 4.27
N ILE A 5 -6.32 5.11 3.62
CA ILE A 5 -4.94 4.91 4.03
C ILE A 5 -4.18 6.23 3.82
N ASP A 6 -4.30 6.85 2.64
CA ASP A 6 -3.69 8.14 2.30
C ASP A 6 -3.95 9.22 3.37
N ASP A 7 -5.21 9.41 3.78
CA ASP A 7 -5.60 10.40 4.81
C ASP A 7 -4.89 10.16 6.17
N VAL A 8 -4.70 8.89 6.56
CA VAL A 8 -3.99 8.53 7.80
C VAL A 8 -2.50 8.82 7.67
N PHE A 9 -1.91 8.50 6.52
CA PHE A 9 -0.50 8.78 6.25
C PHE A 9 -0.22 10.28 6.02
N ASP A 10 -1.22 11.07 5.65
CA ASP A 10 -1.14 12.54 5.62
C ASP A 10 -1.10 13.18 7.00
N VAL A 11 -1.86 12.65 7.95
CA VAL A 11 -1.91 13.21 9.31
C VAL A 11 -0.75 12.69 10.18
N TYR A 12 -0.35 11.43 10.01
CA TYR A 12 0.55 10.75 10.93
C TYR A 12 1.88 10.28 10.32
N GLY A 13 2.01 10.22 8.99
CA GLY A 13 3.14 9.58 8.33
C GLY A 13 4.31 10.53 8.05
N THR A 14 5.52 10.10 8.38
CA THR A 14 6.77 10.72 7.91
C THR A 14 7.15 10.19 6.52
N LEU A 15 8.00 10.96 5.82
CA LEU A 15 8.47 10.60 4.48
C LEU A 15 9.23 9.24 4.48
N GLU A 16 10.00 8.97 5.53
CA GLU A 16 10.79 7.75 5.67
C GLU A 16 9.90 6.52 5.88
N GLU A 17 8.86 6.62 6.72
CA GLU A 17 7.91 5.52 6.93
C GLU A 17 7.09 5.23 5.67
N LEU A 18 6.73 6.25 4.89
CA LEU A 18 6.08 6.11 3.59
C LEU A 18 6.98 5.33 2.60
N GLU A 19 8.30 5.51 2.66
CA GLU A 19 9.25 4.84 1.77
C GLU A 19 9.37 3.35 2.14
N GLN A 20 9.48 3.08 3.45
CA GLN A 20 9.46 1.72 3.98
C GLN A 20 8.16 1.00 3.63
N PHE A 21 7.01 1.66 3.80
CA PHE A 21 5.71 1.12 3.44
C PHE A 21 5.64 0.77 1.94
N THR A 22 6.14 1.65 1.07
CA THR A 22 6.19 1.42 -0.38
C THR A 22 7.07 0.20 -0.72
N ASN A 23 8.21 0.03 -0.05
CA ASN A 23 9.08 -1.13 -0.24
C ASN A 23 8.40 -2.44 0.19
N ILE A 24 7.63 -2.42 1.28
CA ILE A 24 6.88 -3.58 1.78
C ILE A 24 5.72 -3.92 0.84
N VAL A 25 5.02 -2.92 0.30
CA VAL A 25 4.04 -3.10 -0.78
C VAL A 25 4.69 -3.65 -2.04
N ASN A 26 5.93 -3.28 -2.35
CA ASN A 26 6.62 -3.84 -3.51
C ASN A 26 7.00 -5.31 -3.32
N SER A 27 7.50 -5.69 -2.13
CA SER A 27 7.82 -7.09 -1.80
C SER A 27 6.56 -7.96 -1.64
N TRP A 28 5.44 -7.38 -1.17
CA TRP A 28 4.20 -8.09 -0.85
C TRP A 28 4.39 -9.24 0.15
N ASP A 29 5.36 -9.07 1.05
CA ASP A 29 5.73 -10.05 2.08
C ASP A 29 5.27 -9.58 3.46
N LEU A 30 4.47 -10.41 4.15
CA LEU A 30 3.99 -10.14 5.50
C LEU A 30 5.13 -10.11 6.53
N ASN A 31 6.27 -10.76 6.26
CA ASN A 31 7.41 -10.74 7.17
C ASN A 31 8.12 -9.38 7.17
N ALA A 32 8.10 -8.66 6.06
CA ALA A 32 8.70 -7.33 5.93
C ALA A 32 7.95 -6.25 6.72
N VAL A 33 6.70 -6.52 7.12
CA VAL A 33 5.84 -5.60 7.89
C VAL A 33 6.28 -5.45 9.35
N LYS A 34 7.12 -6.36 9.86
CA LYS A 34 7.53 -6.39 11.28
C LYS A 34 8.24 -5.11 11.74
N GLU A 35 8.92 -4.43 10.83
CA GLU A 35 9.69 -3.22 11.12
C GLU A 35 8.83 -1.93 11.14
N LEU A 36 7.56 -2.00 10.71
CA LEU A 36 6.68 -0.83 10.68
C LEU A 36 6.04 -0.51 12.03
N PRO A 37 5.61 0.75 12.25
CA PRO A 37 4.72 1.11 13.35
C PRO A 37 3.40 0.32 13.31
N ASP A 38 2.83 0.01 14.47
CA ASP A 38 1.65 -0.88 14.58
C ASP A 38 0.40 -0.37 13.83
N TYR A 39 0.24 0.94 13.71
CA TYR A 39 -0.84 1.52 12.91
C TYR A 39 -0.67 1.19 11.41
N MET A 40 0.55 1.30 10.89
CA MET A 40 0.86 0.97 9.50
C MET A 40 0.79 -0.53 9.24
N LYS A 41 1.18 -1.36 10.21
CA LYS A 41 1.00 -2.82 10.13
C LYS A 41 -0.46 -3.17 9.91
N THR A 42 -1.34 -2.57 10.70
CA THR A 42 -2.79 -2.79 10.61
C THR A 42 -3.33 -2.34 9.24
N CYS A 43 -2.91 -1.17 8.75
CA CYS A 43 -3.25 -0.70 7.41
C CYS A 43 -2.76 -1.65 6.31
N PHE A 44 -1.52 -2.15 6.41
CA PHE A 44 -0.97 -3.09 5.45
C PHE A 44 -1.74 -4.42 5.45
N PHE A 45 -2.03 -4.99 6.63
CA PHE A 45 -2.80 -6.23 6.71
C PHE A 45 -4.21 -6.08 6.13
N ALA A 46 -4.88 -4.97 6.39
CA ALA A 46 -6.19 -4.69 5.80
C ALA A 46 -6.11 -4.60 4.27
N LEU A 47 -5.09 -3.91 3.73
CA LEU A 47 -4.84 -3.81 2.30
C LEU A 47 -4.53 -5.17 1.67
N TYR A 48 -3.61 -5.92 2.29
CA TYR A 48 -3.17 -7.24 1.84
C TYR A 48 -4.34 -8.22 1.75
N ASN A 49 -5.16 -8.27 2.80
CA ASN A 49 -6.34 -9.15 2.85
C ASN A 49 -7.36 -8.77 1.76
N ALA A 50 -7.71 -7.49 1.64
CA ALA A 50 -8.69 -7.06 0.64
C ALA A 50 -8.22 -7.29 -0.80
N VAL A 51 -6.93 -7.01 -1.10
CA VAL A 51 -6.37 -7.23 -2.44
C VAL A 51 -6.27 -8.72 -2.76
N ASN A 52 -5.87 -9.56 -1.79
CA ASN A 52 -5.81 -11.00 -2.02
C ASN A 52 -7.20 -11.63 -2.16
N GLU A 53 -8.18 -11.21 -1.37
CA GLU A 53 -9.57 -11.63 -1.52
C GLU A 53 -10.11 -11.24 -2.90
N MET A 54 -9.90 -9.99 -3.31
CA MET A 54 -10.29 -9.50 -4.64
C MET A 54 -9.58 -10.30 -5.76
N THR A 55 -8.28 -10.53 -5.63
CA THR A 55 -7.49 -11.30 -6.59
C THR A 55 -8.00 -12.74 -6.68
N TYR A 56 -8.26 -13.38 -5.54
CA TYR A 56 -8.78 -14.73 -5.48
C TYR A 56 -10.15 -14.82 -6.16
N ASN A 57 -11.06 -13.91 -5.84
CA ASN A 57 -12.39 -13.88 -6.44
C ASN A 57 -12.35 -13.71 -7.96
N ILE A 58 -11.50 -12.80 -8.47
CA ILE A 58 -11.36 -12.58 -9.93
C ILE A 58 -10.65 -13.76 -10.60
N LEU A 59 -9.65 -14.35 -9.95
CA LEU A 59 -8.96 -15.53 -10.47
C LEU A 59 -9.93 -16.73 -10.56
N THR A 60 -10.76 -16.95 -9.55
CA THR A 60 -11.74 -18.05 -9.54
C THR A 60 -12.89 -17.81 -10.52
N ARG A 61 -13.34 -16.57 -10.70
CA ARG A 61 -14.47 -16.26 -11.59
C ARG A 61 -14.07 -16.14 -13.06
N ASP A 62 -12.99 -15.41 -13.32
CA ASP A 62 -12.61 -14.95 -14.66
C ASP A 62 -11.29 -15.59 -15.13
N GLY A 63 -10.56 -16.32 -14.26
CA GLY A 63 -9.26 -16.95 -14.60
C GLY A 63 -8.11 -15.95 -14.72
N VAL A 64 -8.33 -14.68 -14.36
CA VAL A 64 -7.36 -13.60 -14.57
C VAL A 64 -6.59 -13.31 -13.30
N PHE A 65 -5.26 -13.31 -13.42
CA PHE A 65 -4.37 -12.93 -12.32
C PHE A 65 -4.18 -11.41 -12.26
N VAL A 66 -4.99 -10.74 -11.45
CA VAL A 66 -5.01 -9.26 -11.35
C VAL A 66 -4.04 -8.66 -10.34
N LEU A 67 -3.43 -9.48 -9.47
CA LEU A 67 -2.51 -9.01 -8.42
C LEU A 67 -1.40 -8.09 -8.94
N PRO A 68 -0.74 -8.35 -10.09
CA PRO A 68 0.32 -7.48 -10.60
C PRO A 68 -0.18 -6.07 -10.94
N TYR A 69 -1.43 -5.97 -11.42
CA TYR A 69 -2.06 -4.69 -11.75
C TYR A 69 -2.43 -3.92 -10.49
N LEU A 70 -2.98 -4.62 -9.48
CA LEU A 70 -3.33 -4.01 -8.20
C LEU A 70 -2.08 -3.53 -7.45
N LYS A 71 -0.99 -4.32 -7.43
CA LYS A 71 0.30 -3.88 -6.88
C LYS A 71 0.80 -2.60 -7.54
N LYS A 72 0.76 -2.53 -8.88
CA LYS A 72 1.14 -1.32 -9.62
C LYS A 72 0.27 -0.11 -9.26
N ALA A 73 -1.03 -0.30 -9.11
CA ALA A 73 -1.95 0.78 -8.75
C ALA A 73 -1.64 1.36 -7.37
N VAL A 74 -1.34 0.50 -6.37
CA VAL A 74 -0.95 0.96 -5.03
C VAL A 74 0.38 1.71 -5.07
N ILE A 75 1.40 1.17 -5.74
CA ILE A 75 2.71 1.82 -5.86
C ILE A 75 2.60 3.17 -6.59
N PHE A 76 1.80 3.24 -7.66
CA PHE A 76 1.59 4.49 -8.40
C PHE A 76 0.92 5.56 -7.54
N GLN A 77 -0.03 5.19 -6.69
CA GLN A 77 -0.66 6.10 -5.73
C GLN A 77 0.34 6.59 -4.69
N SER A 78 1.13 5.69 -4.10
CA SER A 78 2.20 6.06 -3.16
C SER A 78 3.22 7.03 -3.80
N TYR A 79 3.61 6.81 -5.05
CA TYR A 79 4.51 7.71 -5.79
C TYR A 79 3.92 9.12 -6.03
N ASN A 80 2.63 9.21 -6.39
CA ASN A 80 1.98 10.51 -6.59
C ASN A 80 1.85 11.28 -5.28
N HIS A 81 1.53 10.58 -4.20
CA HIS A 81 1.49 11.15 -2.85
C HIS A 81 2.88 11.66 -2.41
N PHE A 82 3.93 10.85 -2.60
CA PHE A 82 5.33 11.26 -2.38
C PHE A 82 5.73 12.49 -3.19
N ARG A 83 5.30 12.55 -4.45
CA ARG A 83 5.59 13.68 -5.33
C ARG A 83 4.90 14.96 -4.85
N CYS A 84 3.66 14.90 -4.39
CA CYS A 84 2.99 16.06 -3.80
C CYS A 84 3.70 16.54 -2.53
N LYS A 85 4.02 15.63 -1.59
CA LYS A 85 4.71 16.00 -0.33
C LYS A 85 6.13 16.54 -0.51
N SER A 86 6.86 16.09 -1.53
CA SER A 86 8.20 16.62 -1.85
C SER A 86 8.18 18.00 -2.51
N VAL A 87 7.06 18.38 -3.14
CA VAL A 87 6.86 19.71 -3.74
C VAL A 87 6.38 20.75 -2.71
N GLU A 88 5.82 20.32 -1.57
CA GLU A 88 5.31 21.20 -0.51
C GLU A 88 6.33 21.57 0.58
N LYS A 89 7.55 21.02 0.56
CA LYS A 89 8.62 21.48 1.48
C LYS A 89 9.31 22.75 0.93
N PRO A 90 9.43 23.84 1.72
CA PRO A 90 10.23 25.01 1.37
C PRO A 90 11.74 24.72 1.35
#